data_AF-A0A7V9N3I5-F1
#
_entry.id   AF-A0A7V9N3I5-F1
#
_cell.length_a   1.000
_cell.length_b   1.000
_cell.length_c   1.000
_cell.angle_alpha   90.00
_cell.angle_beta   90.00
_cell.angle_gamma   90.00
#
_symmetry.space_group_name_H-M   'P 1'
#
loop_
_entity.id
_entity.type
_entity.pdbx_description
1 polymer ?
#
loop_
_entity_poly.entity_id
_entity_poly.type
_entity_poly.pdbx_seq_one_letter_code
_entity_poly.pdbx_strand_id
1 'polypeptide(L)'
;MNGPSGVSAAIWQRGENVADRYFGEAREGQQVTSESIFPLASVTKPIAAAAIVALIEEGLVSLDEPVGRIVPEFRSASPGENESVSIRHLSGCVRRSAPDSFCATCRGCRKTLDRAIHDTRRLLRPMP
;
A
#
# COMPACT_ATOMS: atom_id res chain seq x y z
N MET A 1 20.30 -1.17 22.24
CA MET A 1 19.48 -0.39 21.29
C MET A 1 18.26 0.09 22.05
N ASN A 2 18.12 1.40 22.23
CA ASN A 2 16.90 1.97 22.80
C ASN A 2 15.80 1.96 21.72
N GLY A 3 14.55 1.67 22.12
CA GLY A 3 13.41 1.65 21.22
C GLY A 3 13.04 3.04 20.68
N PRO A 4 11.92 3.17 19.94
CA PRO A 4 11.44 4.47 19.49
C PRO A 4 11.19 5.41 20.69
N SER A 5 11.44 6.71 20.50
CA SER A 5 11.24 7.74 21.54
C SER A 5 9.78 7.93 21.92
N GLY A 6 8.85 7.61 21.00
CA GLY A 6 7.42 7.66 21.22
C GLY A 6 6.62 6.78 20.26
N VAL A 7 5.44 6.35 20.69
CA VAL A 7 4.55 5.42 19.98
C VAL A 7 3.10 5.83 20.20
N SER A 8 2.30 5.78 19.13
CA SER A 8 0.84 5.77 19.16
C SER A 8 0.34 4.43 18.63
N ALA A 9 -0.56 3.76 19.36
CA ALA A 9 -1.10 2.46 19.00
C ALA A 9 -2.60 2.41 19.23
N ALA A 10 -3.32 1.85 18.25
CA ALA A 10 -4.77 1.67 18.28
C ALA A 10 -5.14 0.22 17.99
N ILE A 11 -6.22 -0.28 18.61
CA ILE A 11 -6.79 -1.59 18.33
C ILE A 11 -8.21 -1.39 17.80
N TRP A 12 -8.45 -1.88 16.59
CA TRP A 12 -9.76 -1.85 15.94
C TRP A 12 -10.35 -3.24 15.86
N GLN A 13 -11.59 -3.40 16.34
CA GLN A 13 -12.30 -4.67 16.31
C GLN A 13 -13.74 -4.45 15.88
N ARG A 14 -14.19 -5.17 14.83
CA ARG A 14 -15.59 -5.18 14.36
C ARG A 14 -16.17 -3.78 14.07
N GLY A 15 -15.35 -2.87 13.54
CA GLY A 15 -15.81 -1.52 13.20
C GLY A 15 -15.67 -0.50 14.33
N GLU A 16 -15.22 -0.91 15.53
CA GLU A 16 -15.03 -0.01 16.67
C GLU A 16 -13.57 0.05 17.11
N ASN A 17 -13.14 1.24 17.58
CA ASN A 17 -11.89 1.38 18.33
C ASN A 17 -12.11 0.85 19.75
N VAL A 18 -11.38 -0.21 20.12
CA VAL A 18 -11.49 -0.81 21.46
C VAL A 18 -10.37 -0.37 22.40
N ALA A 19 -9.31 0.24 21.89
CA ALA A 19 -8.22 0.78 22.69
C ALA A 19 -7.32 1.73 21.90
N ASP A 20 -6.95 2.85 22.52
CA ASP A 20 -5.85 3.74 22.09
C ASP A 20 -4.81 3.89 23.20
N ARG A 21 -3.52 3.89 22.84
CA ARG A 21 -2.39 4.07 23.76
C ARG A 21 -1.31 4.95 23.15
N TYR A 22 -0.78 5.85 23.97
CA TYR A 22 0.25 6.82 23.60
C TYR A 22 1.37 6.77 24.62
N PHE A 23 2.62 6.68 24.15
CA PHE A 23 3.79 6.59 25.02
C PHE A 23 4.91 7.47 24.48
N GLY A 24 5.67 8.08 25.39
CA GLY A 24 6.88 8.81 25.09
C GLY A 24 6.67 10.09 24.28
N GLU A 25 7.72 10.49 23.58
CA GLU A 25 7.80 11.77 22.89
C GLU A 25 7.83 11.60 21.37
N ALA A 26 6.93 12.30 20.68
CA ALA A 26 6.89 12.36 19.22
C ALA A 26 8.10 13.15 18.67
N ARG A 27 8.53 14.16 19.43
CA ARG A 27 9.70 15.02 19.21
C ARG A 27 10.19 15.49 20.57
N GLU A 28 11.43 15.95 20.65
CA GLU A 28 12.01 16.46 21.91
C GLU A 28 11.10 17.48 22.58
N GLY A 29 10.68 17.18 23.82
CA GLY A 29 9.78 18.03 24.61
C GLY A 29 8.31 17.98 24.21
N GLN A 30 7.92 17.13 23.24
CA GLN A 30 6.54 16.98 22.77
C GLN A 30 6.06 15.54 22.96
N GLN A 31 5.19 15.34 23.96
CA GLN A 31 4.55 14.06 24.25
C GLN A 31 3.64 13.61 23.10
N VAL A 32 3.55 12.28 22.91
CA VAL A 32 2.60 11.70 21.96
C VAL A 32 1.17 11.88 22.47
N THR A 33 0.29 12.29 21.56
CA THR A 33 -1.15 12.49 21.76
C THR A 33 -1.94 11.88 20.59
N SER A 34 -3.27 11.90 20.67
CA SER A 34 -4.16 11.49 19.57
C SER A 34 -3.91 12.28 18.27
N GLU A 35 -3.49 13.53 18.39
CA GLU A 35 -3.26 14.45 17.25
C GLU A 35 -1.81 14.42 16.73
N SER A 36 -0.97 13.55 17.27
CA SER A 36 0.44 13.47 16.87
C SER A 36 0.59 12.91 15.46
N ILE A 37 1.32 13.63 14.60
CA ILE A 37 1.57 13.24 13.21
C ILE A 37 2.93 12.54 13.09
N PHE A 38 2.93 11.34 12.51
CA PHE A 38 4.13 10.54 12.25
C PHE A 38 4.41 10.41 10.75
N PRO A 39 5.68 10.32 10.33
CA PRO A 39 6.02 9.96 8.95
C PRO A 39 5.55 8.54 8.63
N LEU A 40 4.62 8.39 7.68
CA LEU A 40 4.01 7.09 7.35
C LEU A 40 4.98 6.09 6.71
N ALA A 41 6.03 6.56 6.03
CA ALA A 41 6.99 5.73 5.30
C ALA A 41 6.29 4.65 4.45
N SER A 42 6.54 3.37 4.70
CA SER A 42 5.94 2.29 3.91
C SER A 42 4.45 2.05 4.18
N VAL A 43 3.86 2.66 5.21
CA VAL A 43 2.40 2.65 5.45
C VAL A 43 1.65 3.39 4.34
N THR A 44 2.33 4.22 3.54
CA THR A 44 1.75 4.89 2.37
C THR A 44 1.38 3.92 1.24
N LYS A 45 2.03 2.76 1.13
CA LYS A 45 1.80 1.79 0.02
C LYS A 45 0.36 1.29 -0.08
N PRO A 46 -0.29 0.79 0.99
CA PRO A 46 -1.69 0.37 0.92
C PRO A 46 -2.64 1.52 0.54
N ILE A 47 -2.33 2.77 0.90
CA ILE A 47 -3.13 3.94 0.50
C ILE A 47 -3.03 4.16 -1.02
N ALA A 48 -1.81 4.16 -1.57
CA ALA A 48 -1.60 4.26 -3.01
C ALA A 48 -2.23 3.09 -3.78
N ALA A 49 -2.14 1.87 -3.24
CA ALA A 49 -2.79 0.70 -3.83
C ALA A 49 -4.32 0.85 -3.87
N ALA A 50 -4.95 1.35 -2.80
CA ALA A 50 -6.39 1.60 -2.77
C ALA A 50 -6.82 2.64 -3.82
N ALA A 51 -6.03 3.70 -4.02
CA ALA A 51 -6.28 4.68 -5.07
C ALA A 51 -6.20 4.05 -6.48
N ILE A 52 -5.21 3.19 -6.74
CA ILE A 52 -5.11 2.44 -8.00
C ILE A 52 -6.34 1.54 -8.20
N VAL A 53 -6.81 0.87 -7.15
CA VAL A 53 -8.03 0.05 -7.23
C VAL A 53 -9.23 0.89 -7.63
N ALA A 54 -9.43 2.06 -7.03
CA ALA A 54 -10.54 2.96 -7.40
C ALA A 54 -10.50 3.32 -8.90
N LEU A 55 -9.32 3.64 -9.44
CA LEU A 55 -9.15 3.94 -10.87
C LEU A 55 -9.46 2.73 -11.78
N ILE A 56 -9.19 1.51 -11.32
CA ILE A 56 -9.55 0.28 -12.03
C ILE A 56 -11.06 0.10 -12.06
N GLU A 57 -11.76 0.42 -10.97
CA GLU A 57 -13.22 0.32 -10.90
C GLU A 57 -13.93 1.31 -11.81
N GLU A 58 -13.35 2.50 -11.99
CA GLU A 58 -13.80 3.49 -12.96
C GLU A 58 -13.45 3.12 -14.42
N GLY A 59 -12.72 2.02 -14.63
CA GLY A 59 -12.29 1.56 -15.96
C GLY A 59 -11.21 2.43 -16.60
N LEU A 60 -10.58 3.32 -15.83
CA LEU A 60 -9.56 4.25 -16.32
C LEU A 60 -8.22 3.57 -16.55
N VAL A 61 -7.92 2.52 -15.79
CA VAL A 61 -6.69 1.73 -15.91
C VAL A 61 -6.98 0.24 -15.71
N SER A 62 -6.15 -0.64 -16.26
CA SER A 62 -6.24 -2.09 -16.04
C SER A 62 -5.01 -2.65 -15.33
N LEU A 63 -5.19 -3.65 -14.47
CA LEU A 63 -4.07 -4.33 -13.79
C LEU A 63 -3.05 -4.93 -14.76
N ASP A 64 -3.51 -5.37 -15.92
CA ASP A 64 -2.70 -6.00 -16.96
C ASP A 64 -2.20 -5.00 -18.00
N GLU A 65 -2.57 -3.72 -17.88
CA GLU A 65 -2.08 -2.69 -18.77
C GLU A 65 -0.61 -2.36 -18.50
N PRO A 66 0.25 -2.26 -19.54
CA PRO A 66 1.63 -1.82 -19.38
C PRO A 66 1.71 -0.41 -18.81
N VAL A 67 2.51 -0.22 -17.76
CA VAL A 67 2.69 1.07 -17.08
C VAL A 67 3.21 2.14 -18.03
N GLY A 68 4.03 1.76 -19.00
CA GLY A 68 4.52 2.65 -20.05
C GLY A 68 3.43 3.26 -20.93
N ARG A 69 2.18 2.78 -20.91
CA ARG A 69 1.05 3.44 -21.58
C ARG A 69 0.55 4.66 -20.81
N ILE A 70 0.65 4.63 -19.48
CA ILE A 70 0.16 5.67 -18.57
C ILE A 70 1.28 6.67 -18.26
N VAL A 71 2.51 6.19 -18.09
CA VAL A 71 3.70 6.99 -17.79
C VAL A 71 4.74 6.74 -18.90
N PRO A 72 4.74 7.53 -19.98
CA PRO A 72 5.64 7.32 -21.11
C PRO A 72 7.13 7.33 -20.72
N GLU A 73 7.50 8.10 -19.71
CA GLU A 73 8.86 8.21 -19.15
C GLU A 73 9.34 6.92 -18.47
N PHE A 74 8.42 6.01 -18.15
CA PHE A 74 8.73 4.70 -17.59
C PHE A 74 9.27 3.72 -18.64
N ARG A 75 9.06 4.01 -19.94
CA ARG A 75 9.61 3.19 -21.03
C ARG A 75 11.14 3.33 -21.04
N SER A 76 11.85 2.21 -21.04
CA SER A 76 13.31 2.25 -21.20
C SER A 76 13.67 2.67 -22.63
N ALA A 77 14.86 3.24 -22.78
CA ALA A 77 15.43 3.52 -24.09
C ALA A 77 15.81 2.23 -24.86
N SER A 78 16.05 1.12 -24.14
CA SER A 78 16.34 -0.17 -24.74
C SER A 78 15.06 -0.92 -25.10
N PRO A 79 14.92 -1.43 -26.35
CA PRO A 79 13.77 -2.25 -26.74
C PRO A 79 13.64 -3.49 -25.83
N GLY A 80 12.43 -3.78 -25.34
CA GLY A 80 12.13 -4.91 -24.46
C GLY A 80 12.35 -4.69 -22.96
N GLU A 81 12.98 -3.60 -22.54
CA GLU A 81 13.12 -3.25 -21.12
C GLU A 81 11.88 -2.48 -20.62
N ASN A 82 11.32 -2.93 -19.50
CA ASN A 82 10.14 -2.36 -18.82
C ASN A 82 8.81 -2.37 -19.62
N GLU A 83 8.82 -2.86 -20.87
CA GLU A 83 7.65 -2.88 -21.76
C GLU A 83 6.53 -3.81 -21.26
N SER A 84 6.87 -4.89 -20.57
CA SER A 84 5.93 -5.87 -20.01
C SER A 84 5.53 -5.59 -18.55
N VAL A 85 6.00 -4.49 -17.96
CA VAL A 85 5.69 -4.18 -16.56
C VAL A 85 4.28 -3.59 -16.49
N SER A 86 3.33 -4.39 -16.03
CA SER A 86 1.95 -3.94 -15.78
C SER A 86 1.75 -3.38 -14.37
N ILE A 87 0.62 -2.70 -14.15
CA ILE A 87 0.23 -2.14 -12.84
C ILE A 87 0.25 -3.23 -11.75
N ARG A 88 -0.14 -4.47 -12.08
CA ARG A 88 -0.10 -5.61 -11.16
C ARG A 88 1.30 -5.85 -10.58
N HIS A 89 2.36 -5.64 -11.36
CA HIS A 89 3.73 -5.82 -10.89
C HIS A 89 4.16 -4.76 -9.87
N LEU A 90 3.56 -3.56 -9.91
CA LEU A 90 3.88 -2.45 -9.02
C LEU A 90 3.01 -2.40 -7.76
N SER A 91 1.79 -2.95 -7.85
CA SER A 91 0.79 -2.86 -6.77
C SER A 91 0.94 -3.93 -5.69
N GLY A 92 1.76 -4.97 -5.92
CA GLY A 92 2.17 -5.91 -4.87
C GLY A 92 3.39 -5.42 -4.10
N CYS A 93 3.51 -5.78 -2.81
CA CYS A 93 4.78 -5.74 -2.08
C CYS A 93 5.76 -6.79 -2.63
N VAL A 94 6.07 -6.72 -3.92
CA VAL A 94 7.04 -7.57 -4.59
C VAL A 94 8.32 -6.77 -4.66
N ARG A 95 9.26 -7.09 -3.77
CA ARG A 95 10.65 -6.70 -3.99
C ARG A 95 11.10 -7.36 -5.31
N ARG A 96 11.45 -6.55 -6.31
CA ARG A 96 12.08 -7.04 -7.54
C ARG A 96 13.46 -7.57 -7.18
N SER A 97 13.59 -8.89 -7.05
CA SER A 97 14.88 -9.57 -6.86
C SER A 97 15.10 -10.56 -7.99
N ALA A 98 15.56 -10.08 -9.17
CA ALA A 98 16.15 -10.88 -10.25
C ALA A 98 15.30 -12.08 -10.80
N PRO A 99 15.69 -12.76 -11.89
CA PRO A 99 14.76 -13.62 -12.64
C PRO A 99 14.30 -14.90 -11.94
N ASP A 100 15.05 -15.44 -10.97
CA ASP A 100 14.84 -16.83 -10.52
C ASP A 100 14.61 -17.02 -9.01
N SER A 101 14.20 -15.99 -8.29
CA SER A 101 13.97 -16.05 -6.84
C SER A 101 12.52 -15.74 -6.46
N PHE A 102 11.60 -16.67 -6.76
CA PHE A 102 10.23 -16.58 -6.29
C PHE A 102 10.19 -16.69 -4.75
N CYS A 103 9.95 -15.58 -4.05
CA CYS A 103 9.71 -15.56 -2.62
C CYS A 103 8.45 -16.38 -2.30
N ALA A 104 8.54 -17.37 -1.41
CA ALA A 104 7.44 -18.24 -1.03
C ALA A 104 6.18 -17.50 -0.50
N THR A 105 6.34 -16.26 -0.04
CA THR A 105 5.25 -15.36 0.40
C THR A 105 4.39 -14.83 -0.76
N CYS A 106 4.90 -14.83 -2.00
CA CYS A 106 4.21 -14.24 -3.15
C CYS A 106 3.02 -15.07 -3.67
N ARG A 107 2.97 -16.40 -3.43
CA ARG A 107 1.81 -17.23 -3.83
C ARG A 107 0.51 -16.83 -3.13
N GLY A 108 0.59 -16.25 -1.93
CA GLY A 108 -0.57 -15.69 -1.22
C GLY A 108 -1.06 -14.35 -1.79
N CYS A 109 -0.18 -13.59 -2.45
CA CYS A 109 -0.45 -12.20 -2.84
C CYS A 109 -1.49 -12.07 -3.95
N ARG A 110 -1.59 -13.05 -4.87
CA ARG A 110 -2.64 -13.06 -5.92
C ARG A 110 -4.04 -13.10 -5.30
N LYS A 111 -4.27 -14.00 -4.33
CA LYS A 111 -5.57 -14.09 -3.63
C LYS A 111 -5.83 -12.86 -2.75
N THR A 112 -4.79 -12.29 -2.14
CA THR A 112 -4.93 -11.10 -1.30
C THR A 112 -5.26 -9.85 -2.11
N LEU A 113 -4.70 -9.67 -3.31
CA LEU A 113 -5.01 -8.51 -4.15
C LEU A 113 -6.43 -8.59 -4.72
N ASP A 114 -6.84 -9.76 -5.23
CA ASP A 114 -8.22 -9.97 -5.72
C ASP A 114 -9.23 -9.77 -4.59
N ARG A 115 -8.89 -10.24 -3.38
CA ARG A 115 -9.72 -10.04 -2.18
C ARG A 115 -9.71 -8.59 -1.69
N ALA A 116 -8.57 -7.90 -1.74
CA ALA A 116 -8.48 -6.48 -1.41
C ALA A 116 -9.28 -5.63 -2.39
N ILE A 117 -9.25 -5.93 -3.69
CA ILE A 117 -10.12 -5.29 -4.68
C ILE A 117 -11.60 -5.53 -4.33
N HIS A 118 -11.96 -6.77 -3.99
CA HIS A 118 -13.33 -7.11 -3.59
C HIS A 118 -13.77 -6.48 -2.26
N ASP A 119 -12.87 -6.32 -1.29
CA ASP A 119 -13.15 -5.75 0.03
C ASP A 119 -13.14 -4.21 0.00
N THR A 120 -12.33 -3.58 -0.85
CA THR A 120 -12.36 -2.13 -1.10
C THR A 120 -13.72 -1.69 -1.67
N ARG A 121 -14.40 -2.53 -2.47
CA ARG A 121 -15.82 -2.31 -2.88
C ARG A 121 -16.80 -2.20 -1.72
N ARG A 122 -16.45 -2.68 -0.54
CA ARG A 122 -17.27 -2.54 0.68
C ARG A 122 -16.87 -1.32 1.49
N LEU A 123 -15.59 -0.95 1.49
CA LEU A 123 -15.05 0.16 2.29
C LEU A 123 -15.24 1.53 1.64
N LEU A 124 -15.29 1.63 0.31
CA LEU A 124 -15.47 2.89 -0.42
C LEU A 124 -16.93 3.18 -0.82
N ARG A 125 -17.89 2.33 -0.42
CA ARG A 125 -19.30 2.71 -0.58
C ARG A 125 -19.62 3.82 0.42
N PRO A 126 -20.30 4.91 0.00
CA PRO A 126 -20.85 5.86 0.94
C PRO A 126 -21.81 5.09 1.88
N MET A 127 -21.58 5.19 3.18
CA MET A 127 -22.54 4.71 4.16
C MET A 127 -23.82 5.56 4.03
N PRO A 128 -25.02 4.96 4.07
CA PRO A 128 -26.29 5.68 4.00
C PRO A 128 -26.50 6.62 5.19
#